data_AF-A0A351FDS5-F1
#
_entry.id   AF-A0A351FDS5-F1
#
_cell.length_a   1.000
_cell.length_b   1.000
_cell.length_c   1.000
_cell.angle_alpha   90.00
_cell.angle_beta   90.00
_cell.angle_gamma   90.00
#
_symmetry.space_group_name_H-M   'P 1'
#
loop_
_entity.id
_entity.type
_entity.pdbx_description
1 polymer ?
#
loop_
_entity_poly.entity_id
_entity_poly.type
_entity_poly.pdbx_seq_one_letter_code
_entity_poly.pdbx_strand_id
1 'polypeptide(L)'
;RPHQQVHDPAKVRVPAYHPDHPEVRKDWAQYYDMITEMDKMVGDKLKELKDDGLEEDTIVFYFGDHGSGMPRNKRWPFFSGLNVPLIVHLPEKWKHLASPDFKVGGSSDRRFGFIDLAPTLLSLAGQKPPSHLQGHAFLGKHQAPPQEYGYGFRGRMDERYDMVRSVVGKRYVYVRNYMPHKLYGQHVGYMFVTTTTQVWKRLFDEGKLNEAQSHFWKTKPPEELYDLDNDPDEVNNLAKSKDHAEVLKKMRLAHVNHLKNIIDVGFLPEGEIHERSEGTTPYEMARSGKYPFQRIMLAADMASGLSPWATKPLIGYLKDKDSAIRYWGAMGLLMRGKQGVKAGGGELEKALKDNSPYVRVVAAEALGKYGSEKQIKMAVKTLGKTADPLENGCFPSMLAMNAIDHLDDKAKSLLSKIQSMPRTPTGVDKRFQGYVGRLVETTVRELEGAK
;
A
#
# COMPACT_ATOMS: atom_id res chain seq x y z
N ARG A 1 21.97 7.23 -14.06
CA ARG A 1 23.03 8.18 -13.62
C ARG A 1 24.37 7.50 -13.84
N PRO A 2 25.45 8.23 -14.15
CA PRO A 2 26.78 7.63 -14.19
C PRO A 2 27.05 6.95 -12.85
N HIS A 3 27.47 5.69 -12.87
CA HIS A 3 27.69 4.88 -11.70
C HIS A 3 28.94 4.02 -11.94
N GLN A 4 29.86 3.99 -10.98
CA GLN A 4 31.00 3.08 -11.02
C GLN A 4 30.68 1.88 -10.13
N GLN A 5 30.60 0.71 -10.75
CA GLN A 5 30.25 -0.52 -10.04
C GLN A 5 31.42 -0.98 -9.17
N VAL A 6 31.19 -1.25 -7.89
CA VAL A 6 32.21 -1.70 -6.92
C VAL A 6 31.91 -3.12 -6.46
N HIS A 7 30.64 -3.46 -6.22
CA HIS A 7 30.19 -4.79 -5.85
C HIS A 7 30.11 -5.70 -7.08
N ASP A 8 30.54 -6.95 -6.89
CA ASP A 8 30.42 -8.01 -7.88
C ASP A 8 28.95 -8.51 -7.96
N PRO A 9 28.25 -8.35 -9.10
CA PRO A 9 26.88 -8.81 -9.27
C PRO A 9 26.71 -10.32 -9.08
N ALA A 10 27.77 -11.10 -9.31
CA ALA A 10 27.71 -12.55 -9.07
C ALA A 10 27.58 -12.89 -7.58
N LYS A 11 28.02 -12.00 -6.67
CA LYS A 11 28.04 -12.22 -5.22
C LYS A 11 26.84 -11.64 -4.49
N VAL A 12 25.99 -10.86 -5.17
CA VAL A 12 24.81 -10.27 -4.52
C VAL A 12 23.73 -11.31 -4.24
N ARG A 13 23.05 -11.17 -3.10
CA ARG A 13 21.83 -11.91 -2.79
C ARG A 13 20.68 -11.35 -3.61
N VAL A 14 20.06 -12.19 -4.43
CA VAL A 14 18.79 -11.89 -5.10
C VAL A 14 17.67 -12.57 -4.31
N PRO A 15 16.65 -11.84 -3.81
CA PRO A 15 15.51 -12.44 -3.12
C PRO A 15 14.79 -13.47 -4.00
N ALA A 16 14.23 -14.52 -3.39
CA ALA A 16 13.60 -15.64 -4.10
C ALA A 16 12.45 -15.24 -5.04
N TYR A 17 11.80 -14.11 -4.77
CA TYR A 17 10.74 -13.55 -5.61
C TYR A 17 11.26 -12.79 -6.84
N HIS A 18 12.53 -12.43 -6.92
CA HIS A 18 13.12 -11.82 -8.12
C HIS A 18 13.73 -12.88 -9.03
N PRO A 19 13.70 -12.68 -10.37
CA PRO A 19 14.40 -13.56 -11.29
C PRO A 19 15.91 -13.41 -11.12
N ASP A 20 16.59 -14.55 -11.05
CA ASP A 20 18.05 -14.59 -11.09
C ASP A 20 18.55 -14.31 -12.51
N HIS A 21 18.71 -13.03 -12.84
CA HIS A 21 19.08 -12.54 -14.16
C HIS A 21 20.26 -11.55 -14.04
N PRO A 22 21.21 -11.51 -15.00
CA PRO A 22 22.37 -10.62 -14.94
C PRO A 22 22.02 -9.15 -14.69
N GLU A 23 20.98 -8.63 -15.36
CA GLU A 23 20.52 -7.25 -15.17
C GLU A 23 19.92 -7.00 -13.77
N VAL A 24 19.20 -7.98 -13.21
CA VAL A 24 18.65 -7.89 -11.85
C VAL A 24 19.76 -7.91 -10.81
N ARG A 25 20.75 -8.79 -10.99
CA ARG A 25 21.95 -8.83 -10.14
C ARG A 25 22.73 -7.52 -10.19
N LYS A 26 22.83 -6.91 -11.37
CA LYS A 26 23.48 -5.61 -11.54
C LYS A 26 22.77 -4.50 -10.78
N ASP A 27 21.43 -4.45 -10.84
CA ASP A 27 20.63 -3.49 -10.06
C ASP A 27 20.86 -3.68 -8.54
N TRP A 28 20.87 -4.92 -8.05
CA TRP A 28 21.19 -5.22 -6.64
C TRP A 28 22.62 -4.83 -6.25
N ALA A 29 23.61 -5.05 -7.12
CA ALA A 29 24.98 -4.60 -6.88
C ALA A 29 25.07 -3.08 -6.82
N GLN A 30 24.41 -2.38 -7.74
CA GLN A 30 24.34 -0.92 -7.72
C GLN A 30 23.69 -0.40 -6.44
N TYR A 31 22.66 -1.07 -5.92
CA TYR A 31 22.05 -0.71 -4.64
C TYR A 31 23.06 -0.80 -3.48
N TYR A 32 23.90 -1.84 -3.43
CA TYR A 32 24.96 -1.97 -2.42
C TYR A 32 26.10 -0.97 -2.61
N ASP A 33 26.46 -0.65 -3.85
CA ASP A 33 27.40 0.43 -4.12
C ASP A 33 26.89 1.76 -3.55
N MET A 34 25.60 2.04 -3.71
CA MET A 34 24.99 3.27 -3.19
C MET A 34 24.92 3.31 -1.67
N ILE A 35 24.79 2.16 -1.02
CA ILE A 35 24.92 2.06 0.44
C ILE A 35 26.35 2.37 0.87
N THR A 36 27.37 1.90 0.14
CA THR A 36 28.78 2.18 0.46
C THR A 36 29.11 3.67 0.28
N GLU A 37 28.59 4.29 -0.77
CA GLU A 37 28.75 5.74 -0.95
C GLU A 37 28.08 6.52 0.20
N MET A 38 26.87 6.13 0.57
CA MET A 38 26.13 6.74 1.67
C MET A 38 26.83 6.53 3.03
N ASP A 39 27.42 5.36 3.29
CA ASP A 39 28.19 5.09 4.51
C ASP A 39 29.37 6.06 4.67
N LYS A 40 30.09 6.35 3.58
CA LYS A 40 31.14 7.38 3.58
C LYS A 40 30.58 8.77 3.93
N MET A 41 29.43 9.14 3.35
CA MET A 41 28.79 10.42 3.68
C MET A 41 28.39 10.52 5.15
N VAL A 42 27.91 9.41 5.74
CA VAL A 42 27.63 9.35 7.18
C VAL A 42 28.91 9.52 7.99
N GLY A 43 30.00 8.83 7.62
CA GLY A 43 31.30 8.97 8.25
C GLY A 43 31.82 10.43 8.24
N ASP A 44 31.69 11.12 7.11
CA ASP A 44 32.06 12.53 6.99
C ASP A 44 31.25 13.43 7.94
N LYS A 45 29.95 13.17 8.10
CA LYS A 45 29.08 13.92 9.03
C LYS A 45 29.35 13.62 10.50
N LEU A 46 29.67 12.38 10.85
CA LEU A 46 30.10 12.03 12.20
C LEU A 46 31.45 12.68 12.54
N LYS A 47 32.36 12.76 11.56
CA LYS A 47 33.63 13.47 11.73
C LYS A 47 33.41 14.96 11.97
N GLU A 48 32.53 15.61 11.21
CA GLU A 48 32.17 17.02 11.38
C GLU A 48 31.65 17.29 12.80
N LEU A 49 30.70 16.47 13.30
CA LEU A 49 30.20 16.57 14.68
C LEU A 49 31.30 16.48 15.73
N LYS A 50 32.29 15.61 15.50
CA LYS A 50 33.43 15.43 16.40
C LYS A 50 34.42 16.60 16.33
N ASP A 51 34.76 17.06 15.13
CA ASP A 51 35.67 18.18 14.92
C ASP A 51 35.13 19.47 15.57
N ASP A 52 33.79 19.63 15.57
CA ASP A 52 33.08 20.75 16.23
C ASP A 52 32.95 20.58 17.76
N GLY A 53 33.40 19.45 18.32
CA GLY A 53 33.31 19.16 19.75
C GLY A 53 31.90 18.86 20.26
N LEU A 54 30.97 18.48 19.38
CA LEU A 54 29.55 18.25 19.69
C LEU A 54 29.19 16.76 19.92
N GLU A 55 30.16 15.85 19.85
CA GLU A 55 29.97 14.40 19.92
C GLU A 55 29.25 13.96 21.22
N GLU A 56 29.72 14.39 22.39
CA GLU A 56 29.13 14.03 23.68
C GLU A 56 27.76 14.69 23.95
N ASP A 57 27.42 15.72 23.18
CA ASP A 57 26.19 16.49 23.31
C ASP A 57 25.08 16.04 22.34
N THR A 58 25.41 15.16 21.40
CA THR A 58 24.52 14.79 20.30
C THR A 58 24.09 13.33 20.37
N ILE A 59 22.78 13.09 20.41
CA ILE A 59 22.21 11.75 20.15
C ILE A 59 22.01 11.59 18.65
N VAL A 60 22.58 10.55 18.06
CA VAL A 60 22.51 10.31 16.61
C VAL A 60 21.54 9.17 16.33
N PHE A 61 20.57 9.43 15.45
CA PHE A 61 19.66 8.43 14.88
C PHE A 61 19.99 8.24 13.40
N TYR A 62 20.21 7.01 12.97
CA TYR A 62 20.34 6.63 11.57
C TYR A 62 19.23 5.65 11.20
N PHE A 63 18.49 5.94 10.12
CA PHE A 63 17.42 5.09 9.61
C PHE A 63 17.11 5.37 8.13
N GLY A 64 16.43 4.43 7.46
CA GLY A 64 15.90 4.60 6.09
C GLY A 64 14.37 4.65 6.07
N ASP A 65 13.75 5.52 5.28
CA ASP A 65 12.29 5.78 5.30
C ASP A 65 11.41 4.61 4.84
N HIS A 66 11.97 3.69 4.05
CA HIS A 66 11.36 2.45 3.60
C HIS A 66 12.43 1.43 3.21
N GLY A 67 12.02 0.18 2.93
CA GLY A 67 12.89 -0.86 2.37
C GLY A 67 13.51 -0.47 1.02
N SER A 68 14.29 -1.37 0.41
CA SER A 68 15.03 -1.05 -0.81
C SER A 68 14.14 -0.47 -1.93
N GLY A 69 14.74 0.31 -2.83
CA GLY A 69 14.05 0.85 -4.02
C GLY A 69 13.62 -0.23 -5.04
N MET A 70 13.93 -1.50 -4.79
CA MET A 70 13.61 -2.62 -5.66
C MET A 70 12.11 -2.90 -5.68
N PRO A 71 11.56 -3.45 -6.78
CA PRO A 71 10.15 -3.85 -6.82
C PRO A 71 9.82 -4.85 -5.70
N ARG A 72 8.54 -4.89 -5.30
CA ARG A 72 8.03 -5.62 -4.10
C ARG A 72 8.55 -5.12 -2.73
N ASN A 73 9.60 -4.28 -2.67
CA ASN A 73 10.10 -3.70 -1.43
C ASN A 73 9.38 -2.37 -1.16
N LYS A 74 9.90 -1.25 -1.67
CA LYS A 74 9.23 0.06 -1.62
C LYS A 74 7.76 -0.05 -2.08
N ARG A 75 6.84 0.59 -1.35
CA ARG A 75 5.36 0.60 -1.54
C ARG A 75 4.62 -0.65 -1.10
N TRP A 76 5.31 -1.66 -0.55
CA TRP A 76 4.66 -2.88 -0.08
C TRP A 76 4.85 -3.04 1.43
N PRO A 77 3.77 -3.41 2.16
CA PRO A 77 3.85 -3.60 3.60
C PRO A 77 4.28 -5.04 3.96
N PHE A 78 5.15 -5.63 3.15
CA PHE A 78 5.89 -6.86 3.44
C PHE A 78 7.11 -6.54 4.32
N PHE A 79 7.72 -7.53 4.97
CA PHE A 79 8.89 -7.31 5.80
C PHE A 79 10.02 -6.65 5.00
N SER A 80 10.25 -7.08 3.75
CA SER A 80 11.21 -6.45 2.83
C SER A 80 10.98 -4.96 2.55
N GLY A 81 9.75 -4.45 2.66
CA GLY A 81 9.41 -3.04 2.47
C GLY A 81 9.34 -2.23 3.76
N LEU A 82 9.17 -2.89 4.91
CA LEU A 82 8.98 -2.24 6.23
C LEU A 82 10.20 -2.35 7.14
N ASN A 83 11.04 -3.38 6.96
CA ASN A 83 12.24 -3.60 7.77
C ASN A 83 13.36 -2.70 7.27
N VAL A 84 13.63 -1.66 8.04
CA VAL A 84 14.61 -0.63 7.77
C VAL A 84 15.63 -0.58 8.90
N PRO A 85 16.87 -0.13 8.64
CA PRO A 85 17.82 0.05 9.73
C PRO A 85 17.29 1.11 10.69
N LEU A 86 17.52 0.89 11.99
CA LEU A 86 17.49 1.92 13.01
C LEU A 86 18.74 1.71 13.88
N ILE A 87 19.67 2.64 13.81
CA ILE A 87 20.84 2.68 14.69
C ILE A 87 20.71 3.94 15.54
N VAL A 88 20.83 3.78 16.85
CA VAL A 88 20.83 4.91 17.78
C VAL A 88 22.14 4.91 18.54
N HIS A 89 22.91 5.98 18.35
CA HIS A 89 24.06 6.30 19.17
C HIS A 89 23.65 7.32 20.23
N LEU A 90 23.90 6.96 21.49
CA LEU A 90 23.58 7.77 22.64
C LEU A 90 24.87 7.88 23.47
N PRO A 91 25.51 9.06 23.54
CA PRO A 91 26.81 9.22 24.19
C PRO A 91 26.69 9.04 25.71
N GLU A 92 27.83 8.87 26.40
CA GLU A 92 27.85 8.52 27.83
C GLU A 92 27.12 9.59 28.67
N LYS A 93 27.25 10.87 28.29
CA LYS A 93 26.51 12.00 28.89
C LYS A 93 24.99 11.76 28.96
N TRP A 94 24.40 11.15 27.93
CA TRP A 94 22.96 10.94 27.81
C TRP A 94 22.49 9.54 28.23
N LYS A 95 23.39 8.65 28.66
CA LYS A 95 23.11 7.24 29.00
C LYS A 95 21.98 7.03 30.00
N HIS A 96 21.72 7.98 30.89
CA HIS A 96 20.60 7.94 31.82
C HIS A 96 19.22 8.00 31.14
N LEU A 97 19.15 8.41 29.86
CA LEU A 97 17.94 8.41 29.02
C LEU A 97 17.77 7.12 28.21
N ALA A 98 18.71 6.18 28.30
CA ALA A 98 18.69 4.94 27.55
C ALA A 98 17.55 4.01 28.01
N SER A 99 17.11 3.13 27.12
CA SER A 99 16.19 2.05 27.49
C SER A 99 16.91 1.00 28.34
N PRO A 100 16.20 0.20 29.15
CA PRO A 100 16.83 -0.84 29.98
C PRO A 100 17.57 -1.91 29.17
N ASP A 101 17.16 -2.13 27.92
CA ASP A 101 17.77 -3.06 26.97
C ASP A 101 18.89 -2.43 26.11
N PHE A 102 19.20 -1.14 26.32
CA PHE A 102 20.24 -0.44 25.55
C PHE A 102 21.63 -0.95 25.91
N LYS A 103 22.39 -1.31 24.88
CA LYS A 103 23.79 -1.72 24.99
C LYS A 103 24.57 -1.21 23.79
N VAL A 104 25.69 -0.54 24.02
CA VAL A 104 26.62 -0.12 22.96
C VAL A 104 27.13 -1.36 22.21
N GLY A 105 27.01 -1.34 20.88
CA GLY A 105 27.31 -2.50 20.02
C GLY A 105 26.33 -3.67 20.17
N GLY A 106 25.22 -3.48 20.90
CA GLY A 106 24.14 -4.47 21.04
C GLY A 106 23.07 -4.34 19.96
N SER A 107 22.07 -5.22 20.06
CA SER A 107 20.85 -5.21 19.24
C SER A 107 19.61 -5.34 20.13
N SER A 108 18.45 -4.92 19.61
CA SER A 108 17.16 -5.08 20.28
C SER A 108 16.14 -5.71 19.34
N ASP A 109 15.34 -6.64 19.86
CA ASP A 109 14.22 -7.27 19.15
C ASP A 109 12.94 -6.42 19.21
N ARG A 110 12.95 -5.27 19.91
CA ARG A 110 11.79 -4.37 20.07
C ARG A 110 11.20 -4.04 18.70
N ARG A 111 9.87 -4.16 18.58
CA ARG A 111 9.16 -3.63 17.41
C ARG A 111 9.15 -2.12 17.47
N PHE A 112 9.59 -1.51 16.37
CA PHE A 112 9.67 -0.08 16.19
C PHE A 112 8.98 0.28 14.87
N GLY A 113 8.28 1.41 14.85
CA GLY A 113 7.84 2.08 13.63
C GLY A 113 8.12 3.58 13.70
N PHE A 114 8.14 4.26 12.56
CA PHE A 114 8.45 5.70 12.54
C PHE A 114 7.47 6.59 13.31
N ILE A 115 6.26 6.09 13.57
CA ILE A 115 5.31 6.74 14.47
C ILE A 115 5.85 6.88 15.90
N ASP A 116 6.85 6.09 16.29
CA ASP A 116 7.50 6.09 17.60
C ASP A 116 8.58 7.18 17.72
N LEU A 117 9.08 7.74 16.61
CA LEU A 117 10.13 8.76 16.65
C LEU A 117 9.66 10.04 17.34
N ALA A 118 8.51 10.59 16.94
CA ALA A 118 7.96 11.80 17.53
C ALA A 118 7.77 11.70 19.07
N PRO A 119 7.09 10.66 19.62
CA PRO A 119 6.99 10.51 21.07
C PRO A 119 8.35 10.22 21.73
N THR A 120 9.28 9.53 21.06
CA THR A 120 10.64 9.31 21.59
C THR A 120 11.41 10.62 21.73
N LEU A 121 11.38 11.49 20.73
CA LEU A 121 12.06 12.79 20.77
C LEU A 121 11.48 13.70 21.87
N LEU A 122 10.16 13.73 22.04
CA LEU A 122 9.53 14.44 23.16
C LEU A 122 9.99 13.89 24.51
N SER A 123 10.01 12.57 24.65
CA SER A 123 10.44 11.88 25.86
C SER A 123 11.91 12.15 26.20
N LEU A 124 12.80 12.21 25.20
CA LEU A 124 14.20 12.60 25.33
C LEU A 124 14.35 14.06 25.79
N ALA A 125 13.51 14.97 25.28
CA ALA A 125 13.43 16.35 25.73
C ALA A 125 12.74 16.51 27.11
N GLY A 126 12.41 15.41 27.79
CA GLY A 126 11.74 15.41 29.08
C GLY A 126 10.26 15.80 29.04
N GLN A 127 9.68 15.91 27.83
CA GLN A 127 8.29 16.27 27.60
C GLN A 127 7.42 15.02 27.51
N LYS A 128 6.24 15.06 28.14
CA LYS A 128 5.28 13.96 28.06
C LYS A 128 4.67 13.92 26.65
N PRO A 129 4.78 12.80 25.92
CA PRO A 129 4.13 12.68 24.61
C PRO A 129 2.61 12.85 24.70
N PRO A 130 1.97 13.64 23.82
CA PRO A 130 0.52 13.77 23.77
C PRO A 130 -0.18 12.44 23.51
N SER A 131 -1.33 12.22 24.14
CA SER A 131 -2.09 10.97 24.06
C SER A 131 -2.66 10.66 22.68
N HIS A 132 -2.71 11.63 21.76
CA HIS A 132 -3.18 11.42 20.39
C HIS A 132 -2.10 10.87 19.46
N LEU A 133 -0.82 10.89 19.86
CA LEU A 133 0.23 10.23 19.10
C LEU A 133 0.06 8.71 19.22
N GLN A 134 0.14 8.03 18.07
CA GLN A 134 -0.12 6.59 17.99
C GLN A 134 1.11 5.75 18.35
N GLY A 135 2.31 6.33 18.26
CA GLY A 135 3.54 5.64 18.59
C GLY A 135 3.89 5.70 20.08
N HIS A 136 4.97 5.01 20.41
CA HIS A 136 5.42 4.74 21.76
C HIS A 136 6.87 5.17 21.92
N ALA A 137 7.15 6.06 22.88
CA ALA A 137 8.52 6.44 23.17
C ALA A 137 9.34 5.21 23.61
N PHE A 138 10.53 5.01 23.05
CA PHE A 138 11.41 3.90 23.45
C PHE A 138 12.70 4.36 24.14
N LEU A 139 12.93 5.68 24.25
CA LEU A 139 14.00 6.30 25.02
C LEU A 139 13.44 7.48 25.84
N GLY A 140 14.22 7.96 26.81
CA GLY A 140 13.92 9.13 27.62
C GLY A 140 12.95 8.87 28.77
N LYS A 141 12.50 9.96 29.41
CA LYS A 141 11.77 9.96 30.68
C LYS A 141 10.40 9.26 30.62
N HIS A 142 9.77 9.27 29.45
CA HIS A 142 8.41 8.79 29.22
C HIS A 142 8.37 7.53 28.34
N GLN A 143 9.44 6.73 28.35
CA GLN A 143 9.50 5.48 27.60
C GLN A 143 8.36 4.52 27.95
N ALA A 144 7.92 3.76 26.95
CA ALA A 144 6.87 2.75 27.05
C ALA A 144 7.48 1.33 26.94
N PRO A 145 6.76 0.31 27.43
CA PRO A 145 7.14 -1.09 27.21
C PRO A 145 7.25 -1.45 25.72
N PRO A 146 8.10 -2.42 25.35
CA PRO A 146 8.16 -2.93 23.98
C PRO A 146 6.78 -3.37 23.46
N GLN A 147 6.49 -3.03 22.21
CA GLN A 147 5.27 -3.46 21.55
C GLN A 147 5.44 -4.87 20.96
N GLU A 148 4.40 -5.69 21.05
CA GLU A 148 4.41 -7.07 20.51
C GLU A 148 4.39 -7.07 18.98
N TYR A 149 3.72 -6.08 18.37
CA TYR A 149 3.48 -5.99 16.94
C TYR A 149 3.88 -4.63 16.38
N GLY A 150 4.46 -4.63 15.18
CA GLY A 150 4.48 -3.48 14.28
C GLY A 150 3.33 -3.55 13.26
N TYR A 151 2.95 -2.41 12.70
CA TYR A 151 1.85 -2.32 11.74
C TYR A 151 2.26 -1.59 10.47
N GLY A 152 1.85 -2.12 9.33
CA GLY A 152 2.09 -1.53 8.01
C GLY A 152 0.80 -1.35 7.23
N PHE A 153 0.80 -0.42 6.27
CA PHE A 153 -0.33 -0.26 5.36
C PHE A 153 0.11 0.17 3.96
N ARG A 154 -0.75 -0.13 2.99
CA ARG A 154 -0.70 0.38 1.63
C ARG A 154 -2.11 0.82 1.22
N GLY A 155 -2.20 2.06 0.75
CA GLY A 155 -3.40 2.63 0.12
C GLY A 155 -3.15 2.86 -1.37
N ARG A 156 -3.44 4.07 -1.85
CA ARG A 156 -3.05 4.49 -3.20
C ARG A 156 -1.52 4.60 -3.31
N MET A 157 -0.97 4.02 -4.37
CA MET A 157 0.44 4.11 -4.75
C MET A 157 0.54 4.84 -6.08
N ASP A 158 0.94 6.11 -6.01
CA ASP A 158 0.88 7.05 -7.12
C ASP A 158 -0.51 7.03 -7.79
N GLU A 159 -0.63 6.55 -9.01
CA GLU A 159 -1.89 6.49 -9.75
C GLU A 159 -2.73 5.22 -9.54
N ARG A 160 -2.24 4.23 -8.76
CA ARG A 160 -2.92 2.93 -8.59
C ARG A 160 -3.48 2.74 -7.19
N TYR A 161 -4.76 2.36 -7.11
CA TYR A 161 -5.43 2.09 -5.84
C TYR A 161 -5.19 0.66 -5.36
N ASP A 162 -4.95 0.50 -4.06
CA ASP A 162 -4.97 -0.78 -3.36
C ASP A 162 -5.40 -0.55 -1.91
N MET A 163 -5.67 -1.62 -1.17
CA MET A 163 -5.88 -1.54 0.27
C MET A 163 -5.33 -2.79 0.95
N VAL A 164 -4.16 -2.63 1.54
CA VAL A 164 -3.43 -3.70 2.24
C VAL A 164 -3.06 -3.22 3.63
N ARG A 165 -3.13 -4.13 4.61
CA ARG A 165 -2.70 -3.91 5.99
C ARG A 165 -1.82 -5.07 6.41
N SER A 166 -0.80 -4.82 7.22
CA SER A 166 0.04 -5.88 7.75
C SER A 166 0.29 -5.74 9.24
N VAL A 167 0.53 -6.88 9.86
CA VAL A 167 0.96 -7.02 11.25
C VAL A 167 2.29 -7.75 11.22
N VAL A 168 3.31 -7.15 11.82
CA VAL A 168 4.66 -7.70 11.90
C VAL A 168 4.92 -8.07 13.36
N GLY A 169 4.91 -9.37 13.65
CA GLY A 169 5.31 -9.90 14.96
C GLY A 169 6.81 -10.14 15.03
N LYS A 170 7.26 -10.92 16.03
CA LYS A 170 8.67 -11.31 16.17
C LYS A 170 9.15 -12.22 15.02
N ARG A 171 8.33 -13.22 14.68
CA ARG A 171 8.64 -14.25 13.68
C ARG A 171 7.71 -14.21 12.47
N TYR A 172 6.44 -13.85 12.68
CA TYR A 172 5.41 -13.95 11.64
C TYR A 172 5.01 -12.59 11.10
N VAL A 173 4.71 -12.55 9.81
CA VAL A 173 4.06 -11.41 9.15
C VAL A 173 2.70 -11.84 8.64
N TYR A 174 1.67 -11.09 9.00
CA TYR A 174 0.32 -11.26 8.48
C TYR A 174 -0.01 -10.11 7.55
N VAL A 175 -0.60 -10.41 6.40
CA VAL A 175 -1.05 -9.42 5.43
C VAL A 175 -2.54 -9.64 5.13
N ARG A 176 -3.33 -8.57 5.21
CA ARG A 176 -4.75 -8.55 4.84
C ARG A 176 -4.93 -7.72 3.57
N ASN A 177 -5.40 -8.37 2.50
CA ASN A 177 -5.72 -7.73 1.23
C ASN A 177 -7.23 -7.45 1.14
N TYR A 178 -7.61 -6.19 1.23
CA TYR A 178 -9.01 -5.77 1.04
C TYR A 178 -9.38 -5.62 -0.43
N MET A 179 -8.42 -5.68 -1.35
CA MET A 179 -8.63 -5.69 -2.81
C MET A 179 -7.97 -6.92 -3.48
N PRO A 180 -8.38 -8.17 -3.15
CA PRO A 180 -7.72 -9.38 -3.62
C PRO A 180 -7.84 -9.60 -5.13
N HIS A 181 -8.88 -9.05 -5.76
CA HIS A 181 -9.08 -9.11 -7.22
C HIS A 181 -8.04 -8.32 -8.03
N LYS A 182 -7.25 -7.45 -7.38
CA LYS A 182 -6.16 -6.71 -8.02
C LYS A 182 -4.89 -7.53 -8.01
N LEU A 183 -4.05 -7.34 -9.02
CA LEU A 183 -2.70 -7.89 -9.05
C LEU A 183 -1.88 -7.35 -7.86
N TYR A 184 -0.80 -8.05 -7.48
CA TYR A 184 0.22 -7.41 -6.64
C TYR A 184 0.86 -6.26 -7.44
N GLY A 185 1.70 -6.57 -8.42
CA GLY A 185 2.41 -5.66 -9.31
C GLY A 185 1.53 -5.00 -10.36
N GLN A 186 0.63 -4.10 -9.94
CA GLN A 186 -0.06 -3.18 -10.85
C GLN A 186 0.97 -2.30 -11.60
N HIS A 187 0.65 -1.88 -12.83
CA HIS A 187 1.51 -0.96 -13.58
C HIS A 187 1.53 0.42 -12.93
N VAL A 188 2.60 0.72 -12.20
CA VAL A 188 2.89 2.04 -11.64
C VAL A 188 4.08 2.62 -12.39
N GLY A 189 3.91 3.77 -13.03
CA GLY A 189 4.90 4.34 -13.96
C GLY A 189 6.29 4.45 -13.35
N TYR A 190 6.39 4.95 -12.10
CA TYR A 190 7.67 5.04 -11.39
C TYR A 190 8.32 3.68 -11.09
N MET A 191 7.55 2.61 -10.86
CA MET A 191 8.13 1.28 -10.63
C MET A 191 8.68 0.70 -11.94
N PHE A 192 8.01 0.97 -13.06
CA PHE A 192 8.36 0.42 -14.38
C PHE A 192 9.55 1.11 -15.05
N VAL A 193 10.12 2.16 -14.46
CA VAL A 193 11.41 2.70 -14.92
C VAL A 193 12.62 1.87 -14.50
N THR A 194 12.47 0.99 -13.50
CA THR A 194 13.56 0.16 -12.99
C THR A 194 13.78 -1.05 -13.88
N THR A 195 15.03 -1.32 -14.29
CA THR A 195 15.41 -2.45 -15.13
C THR A 195 14.95 -3.78 -14.54
N THR A 196 15.14 -3.99 -13.23
CA THR A 196 14.64 -5.18 -12.53
C THR A 196 13.14 -5.41 -12.75
N THR A 197 12.30 -4.37 -12.69
CA THR A 197 10.85 -4.49 -12.93
C THR A 197 10.55 -4.88 -14.37
N GLN A 198 11.24 -4.27 -15.34
CA GLN A 198 11.05 -4.54 -16.77
C GLN A 198 11.44 -5.98 -17.13
N VAL A 199 12.61 -6.43 -16.67
CA VAL A 199 13.09 -7.81 -16.85
C VAL A 199 12.14 -8.79 -16.19
N TRP A 200 11.71 -8.50 -14.96
CA TRP A 200 10.80 -9.37 -14.22
C TRP A 200 9.44 -9.52 -14.91
N LYS A 201 8.86 -8.42 -15.41
CA LYS A 201 7.60 -8.47 -16.17
C LYS A 201 7.78 -9.21 -17.49
N ARG A 202 8.85 -8.95 -18.25
CA ARG A 202 9.14 -9.63 -19.52
C ARG A 202 9.26 -11.14 -19.33
N LEU A 203 10.02 -11.60 -18.34
CA LEU A 203 10.18 -13.03 -18.07
C LEU A 203 8.87 -13.69 -17.60
N PHE A 204 8.01 -12.95 -16.92
CA PHE A 204 6.65 -13.41 -16.59
C PHE A 204 5.83 -13.65 -17.86
N ASP A 205 5.83 -12.69 -18.78
CA ASP A 205 5.08 -12.76 -20.03
C ASP A 205 5.61 -13.86 -20.97
N GLU A 206 6.92 -14.12 -20.93
CA GLU A 206 7.57 -15.23 -21.63
C GLU A 206 7.35 -16.61 -20.96
N GLY A 207 6.71 -16.66 -19.78
CA GLY A 207 6.46 -17.91 -19.05
C GLY A 207 7.72 -18.56 -18.46
N LYS A 208 8.79 -17.76 -18.22
CA LYS A 208 10.10 -18.25 -17.77
C LYS A 208 10.33 -18.18 -16.26
N LEU A 209 9.39 -17.62 -15.52
CA LEU A 209 9.49 -17.47 -14.07
C LEU A 209 9.04 -18.73 -13.33
N ASN A 210 9.66 -19.00 -12.18
CA ASN A 210 9.15 -20.00 -11.25
C ASN A 210 7.89 -19.50 -10.50
N GLU A 211 7.34 -20.34 -9.63
CA GLU A 211 6.12 -20.01 -8.89
C GLU A 211 6.27 -18.76 -8.01
N ALA A 212 7.31 -18.69 -7.17
CA ALA A 212 7.57 -17.57 -6.27
C ALA A 212 7.74 -16.25 -7.03
N GLN A 213 8.48 -16.27 -8.13
CA GLN A 213 8.71 -15.10 -8.98
C GLN A 213 7.44 -14.66 -9.73
N SER A 214 6.58 -15.61 -10.08
CA SER A 214 5.33 -15.31 -10.78
C SER A 214 4.26 -14.67 -9.90
N HIS A 215 4.35 -14.84 -8.57
CA HIS A 215 3.31 -14.38 -7.64
C HIS A 215 3.04 -12.88 -7.76
N PHE A 216 4.10 -12.06 -7.90
CA PHE A 216 3.95 -10.60 -7.99
C PHE A 216 3.12 -10.14 -9.18
N TRP A 217 2.98 -10.95 -10.22
CA TRP A 217 2.19 -10.61 -11.41
C TRP A 217 0.81 -11.26 -11.44
N LYS A 218 0.39 -11.86 -10.32
CA LYS A 218 -0.92 -12.52 -10.14
C LYS A 218 -1.80 -11.72 -9.15
N THR A 219 -3.07 -12.10 -9.08
CA THR A 219 -4.00 -11.60 -8.05
C THR A 219 -3.66 -12.14 -6.67
N LYS A 220 -4.17 -11.47 -5.63
CA LYS A 220 -3.83 -11.73 -4.23
C LYS A 220 -4.90 -12.58 -3.55
N PRO A 221 -4.56 -13.45 -2.58
CA PRO A 221 -5.55 -14.01 -1.68
C PRO A 221 -6.04 -12.93 -0.70
N PRO A 222 -7.22 -13.09 -0.06
CA PRO A 222 -7.71 -12.15 0.96
C PRO A 222 -6.75 -11.97 2.14
N GLU A 223 -5.95 -12.99 2.44
CA GLU A 223 -5.03 -13.00 3.56
C GLU A 223 -3.80 -13.86 3.31
N GLU A 224 -2.70 -13.47 3.96
CA GLU A 224 -1.39 -14.09 3.83
C GLU A 224 -0.72 -14.16 5.21
N LEU A 225 0.03 -15.23 5.45
CA LEU A 225 0.83 -15.41 6.66
C LEU A 225 2.19 -15.98 6.26
N TYR A 226 3.27 -15.35 6.73
CA TYR A 226 4.64 -15.76 6.44
C TYR A 226 5.42 -15.97 7.72
N ASP A 227 6.34 -16.93 7.69
CA ASP A 227 7.26 -17.26 8.77
C ASP A 227 8.66 -16.78 8.40
N LEU A 228 9.13 -15.68 8.99
CA LEU A 228 10.38 -15.04 8.61
C LEU A 228 11.63 -15.86 8.95
N ASP A 229 11.53 -16.81 9.89
CA ASP A 229 12.66 -17.66 10.27
C ASP A 229 12.96 -18.69 9.18
N ASN A 230 11.93 -19.25 8.55
CA ASN A 230 12.04 -20.29 7.52
C ASN A 230 11.87 -19.75 6.09
N ASP A 231 11.19 -18.62 5.94
CA ASP A 231 10.85 -17.97 4.67
C ASP A 231 11.08 -16.44 4.76
N PRO A 232 12.34 -15.99 4.83
CA PRO A 232 12.65 -14.57 4.98
C PRO A 232 12.28 -13.72 3.76
N ASP A 233 12.02 -14.34 2.61
CA ASP A 233 11.57 -13.66 1.38
C ASP A 233 10.03 -13.64 1.23
N GLU A 234 9.30 -14.23 2.18
CA GLU A 234 7.84 -14.23 2.23
C GLU A 234 7.21 -14.75 0.91
N VAL A 235 7.66 -15.91 0.44
CA VAL A 235 7.18 -16.55 -0.80
C VAL A 235 6.25 -17.75 -0.54
N ASN A 236 6.16 -18.23 0.70
CA ASN A 236 5.34 -19.37 1.10
C ASN A 236 4.19 -18.93 2.02
N ASN A 237 3.00 -18.73 1.44
CA ASN A 237 1.84 -18.30 2.22
C ASN A 237 1.24 -19.45 3.06
N LEU A 238 1.33 -19.31 4.38
CA LEU A 238 0.86 -20.26 5.40
C LEU A 238 -0.60 -20.05 5.85
N ALA A 239 -1.34 -19.10 5.28
CA ALA A 239 -2.69 -18.77 5.73
C ALA A 239 -3.70 -19.95 5.62
N LYS A 240 -3.40 -20.97 4.81
CA LYS A 240 -4.21 -22.20 4.70
C LYS A 240 -3.63 -23.39 5.49
N SER A 241 -2.50 -23.22 6.16
CA SER A 241 -1.88 -24.28 6.95
C SER A 241 -2.67 -24.51 8.24
N LYS A 242 -3.04 -25.77 8.49
CA LYS A 242 -3.72 -26.17 9.73
C LYS A 242 -2.82 -25.97 10.96
N ASP A 243 -1.53 -26.22 10.82
CA ASP A 243 -0.54 -26.12 11.90
C ASP A 243 -0.34 -24.67 12.36
N HIS A 244 -0.64 -23.70 11.49
CA HIS A 244 -0.50 -22.27 11.77
C HIS A 244 -1.83 -21.57 12.09
N ALA A 245 -2.93 -22.32 12.25
CA ALA A 245 -4.25 -21.75 12.46
C ALA A 245 -4.34 -20.84 13.70
N GLU A 246 -3.69 -21.22 14.81
CA GLU A 246 -3.68 -20.40 16.03
C GLU A 246 -2.81 -19.14 15.88
N VAL A 247 -1.68 -19.22 15.16
CA VAL A 247 -0.86 -18.04 14.83
C VAL A 247 -1.67 -17.08 13.98
N LEU A 248 -2.31 -17.58 12.93
CA LEU A 248 -3.15 -16.80 12.04
C LEU A 248 -4.27 -16.09 12.79
N LYS A 249 -4.94 -16.80 13.71
CA LYS A 249 -6.00 -16.23 14.57
C LYS A 249 -5.48 -15.09 15.44
N LYS A 250 -4.31 -15.24 16.08
CA LYS A 250 -3.68 -14.17 16.88
C LYS A 250 -3.34 -12.94 16.05
N MET A 251 -2.73 -13.14 14.88
CA MET A 251 -2.35 -12.04 13.99
C MET A 251 -3.58 -11.30 13.42
N ARG A 252 -4.65 -12.04 13.07
CA ARG A 252 -5.94 -11.44 12.69
C ARG A 252 -6.53 -10.60 13.80
N LEU A 253 -6.47 -11.07 15.05
CA LEU A 253 -6.96 -10.31 16.19
C LEU A 253 -6.14 -9.03 16.41
N ALA A 254 -4.81 -9.11 16.33
CA ALA A 254 -3.93 -7.95 16.40
C ALA A 254 -4.24 -6.92 15.31
N HIS A 255 -4.49 -7.38 14.07
CA HIS A 255 -4.92 -6.56 12.94
C HIS A 255 -6.24 -5.82 13.23
N VAL A 256 -7.29 -6.56 13.60
CA VAL A 256 -8.62 -5.97 13.86
C VAL A 256 -8.59 -5.01 15.04
N ASN A 257 -7.83 -5.33 16.09
CA ASN A 257 -7.67 -4.45 17.25
C ASN A 257 -6.97 -3.15 16.85
N HIS A 258 -5.89 -3.22 16.05
CA HIS A 258 -5.21 -2.02 15.56
C HIS A 258 -6.15 -1.13 14.73
N LEU A 259 -6.89 -1.71 13.77
CA LEU A 259 -7.85 -0.95 12.96
C LEU A 259 -8.88 -0.20 13.81
N LYS A 260 -9.39 -0.84 14.86
CA LYS A 260 -10.34 -0.23 15.81
C LYS A 260 -9.68 0.87 16.64
N ASN A 261 -8.45 0.66 17.11
CA ASN A 261 -7.73 1.64 17.91
C ASN A 261 -7.44 2.93 17.13
N ILE A 262 -7.07 2.80 15.85
CA ILE A 262 -6.76 3.96 15.01
C ILE A 262 -8.01 4.58 14.37
N ILE A 263 -9.12 3.82 14.32
CA ILE A 263 -10.34 4.13 13.56
C ILE A 263 -9.97 4.39 12.09
N ASP A 264 -9.47 3.35 11.44
CA ASP A 264 -8.83 3.44 10.13
C ASP A 264 -9.76 4.02 9.05
N VAL A 265 -9.55 5.29 8.68
CA VAL A 265 -10.34 5.97 7.64
C VAL A 265 -10.12 5.43 6.24
N GLY A 266 -9.10 4.58 6.03
CA GLY A 266 -8.76 4.01 4.73
C GLY A 266 -9.82 3.06 4.16
N PHE A 267 -10.87 2.73 4.92
CA PHE A 267 -12.04 2.03 4.39
C PHE A 267 -13.02 2.93 3.62
N LEU A 268 -12.83 4.25 3.64
CA LEU A 268 -13.52 5.17 2.76
C LEU A 268 -12.79 5.27 1.40
N PRO A 269 -13.52 5.51 0.30
CA PRO A 269 -12.89 6.00 -0.93
C PRO A 269 -12.07 7.27 -0.64
N GLU A 270 -10.89 7.43 -1.27
CA GLU A 270 -9.92 8.48 -0.89
C GLU A 270 -10.52 9.89 -0.88
N GLY A 271 -11.31 10.27 -1.89
CA GLY A 271 -11.93 11.60 -1.86
C GLY A 271 -13.08 11.72 -0.86
N GLU A 272 -13.78 10.63 -0.49
CA GLU A 272 -14.74 10.68 0.63
C GLU A 272 -14.04 10.92 1.98
N ILE A 273 -12.76 10.56 2.14
CA ILE A 273 -11.99 10.95 3.34
C ILE A 273 -11.92 12.48 3.41
N HIS A 274 -11.59 13.13 2.30
CA HIS A 274 -11.46 14.58 2.23
C HIS A 274 -12.82 15.29 2.33
N GLU A 275 -13.84 14.82 1.61
CA GLU A 275 -15.20 15.38 1.66
C GLU A 275 -15.81 15.29 3.07
N ARG A 276 -15.70 14.13 3.74
CA ARG A 276 -16.27 13.97 5.09
C ARG A 276 -15.49 14.75 6.15
N SER A 277 -14.22 15.06 5.89
CA SER A 277 -13.33 15.83 6.75
C SER A 277 -13.31 17.33 6.44
N GLU A 278 -14.17 17.82 5.53
CA GLU A 278 -14.21 19.24 5.23
C GLU A 278 -14.41 20.08 6.51
N GLY A 279 -13.52 21.06 6.72
CA GLY A 279 -13.48 21.91 7.91
C GLY A 279 -12.79 21.31 9.15
N THR A 280 -12.31 20.06 9.09
CA THR A 280 -11.58 19.39 10.19
C THR A 280 -10.42 18.55 9.63
N THR A 281 -9.84 17.68 10.46
CA THR A 281 -8.90 16.65 10.01
C THR A 281 -9.58 15.27 9.84
N PRO A 282 -8.99 14.33 9.07
CA PRO A 282 -9.41 12.93 9.07
C PRO A 282 -9.39 12.27 10.45
N TYR A 283 -8.44 12.66 11.30
CA TYR A 283 -8.33 12.16 12.67
C TYR A 283 -9.56 12.52 13.51
N GLU A 284 -9.99 13.78 13.44
CA GLU A 284 -11.18 14.28 14.14
C GLU A 284 -12.47 13.74 13.53
N MET A 285 -12.56 13.69 12.20
CA MET A 285 -13.69 13.12 11.48
C MET A 285 -13.93 11.66 11.89
N ALA A 286 -12.86 10.86 11.99
CA ALA A 286 -12.95 9.47 12.43
C ALA A 286 -13.49 9.31 13.85
N ARG A 287 -13.26 10.30 14.72
CA ARG A 287 -13.72 10.34 16.11
C ARG A 287 -15.02 11.13 16.29
N SER A 288 -15.66 11.51 15.18
CA SER A 288 -16.96 12.17 15.15
C SER A 288 -18.08 11.16 14.85
N GLY A 289 -19.33 11.63 14.86
CA GLY A 289 -20.49 10.83 14.40
C GLY A 289 -20.59 10.63 12.88
N LYS A 290 -19.71 11.25 12.07
CA LYS A 290 -19.79 11.23 10.59
C LYS A 290 -19.24 9.96 9.94
N TYR A 291 -18.54 9.11 10.70
CA TYR A 291 -17.89 7.90 10.19
C TYR A 291 -18.34 6.64 10.94
N PRO A 292 -19.29 5.86 10.40
CA PRO A 292 -19.73 4.61 11.02
C PRO A 292 -18.70 3.48 10.79
N PHE A 293 -17.48 3.66 11.28
CA PHE A 293 -16.29 2.84 11.04
C PHE A 293 -16.57 1.34 11.12
N GLN A 294 -17.17 0.86 12.22
CA GLN A 294 -17.38 -0.57 12.42
C GLN A 294 -18.26 -1.19 11.33
N ARG A 295 -19.31 -0.50 10.89
CA ARG A 295 -20.19 -0.99 9.81
C ARG A 295 -19.46 -1.03 8.47
N ILE A 296 -18.66 -0.01 8.19
CA ILE A 296 -17.90 0.09 6.94
C ILE A 296 -16.77 -0.95 6.90
N MET A 297 -16.03 -1.12 7.99
CA MET A 297 -14.99 -2.14 8.14
C MET A 297 -15.56 -3.56 7.95
N LEU A 298 -16.72 -3.87 8.55
CA LEU A 298 -17.39 -5.16 8.36
C LEU A 298 -17.88 -5.36 6.92
N ALA A 299 -18.37 -4.32 6.27
CA ALA A 299 -18.75 -4.39 4.85
C ALA A 299 -17.54 -4.70 3.95
N ALA A 300 -16.40 -4.07 4.23
CA ALA A 300 -15.15 -4.31 3.52
C ALA A 300 -14.60 -5.73 3.76
N ASP A 301 -14.67 -6.22 5.00
CA ASP A 301 -14.26 -7.58 5.32
C ASP A 301 -15.14 -8.62 4.61
N MET A 302 -16.46 -8.43 4.63
CA MET A 302 -17.41 -9.29 3.90
C MET A 302 -17.21 -9.26 2.38
N ALA A 303 -16.93 -8.08 1.82
CA ALA A 303 -16.64 -7.91 0.40
C ALA A 303 -15.39 -8.70 0.00
N SER A 304 -14.29 -8.48 0.72
CA SER A 304 -12.96 -8.99 0.40
C SER A 304 -12.67 -10.41 0.90
N GLY A 305 -13.49 -10.97 1.79
CA GLY A 305 -13.36 -12.36 2.25
C GLY A 305 -13.79 -13.42 1.23
N LEU A 306 -14.40 -13.01 0.11
CA LEU A 306 -14.78 -13.84 -1.06
C LEU A 306 -15.67 -15.07 -0.79
N SER A 307 -16.19 -15.22 0.44
CA SER A 307 -17.09 -16.33 0.74
C SER A 307 -18.37 -16.24 -0.10
N PRO A 308 -18.86 -17.35 -0.71
CA PRO A 308 -20.03 -17.33 -1.59
C PRO A 308 -21.31 -16.81 -0.93
N TRP A 309 -21.52 -17.16 0.35
CA TRP A 309 -22.72 -16.75 1.11
C TRP A 309 -22.87 -15.23 1.23
N ALA A 310 -21.76 -14.49 1.22
CA ALA A 310 -21.75 -13.04 1.36
C ALA A 310 -22.29 -12.31 0.12
N THR A 311 -22.47 -12.99 -1.01
CA THR A 311 -22.98 -12.37 -2.25
C THR A 311 -24.36 -11.71 -2.04
N LYS A 312 -25.29 -12.39 -1.36
CA LYS A 312 -26.65 -11.87 -1.13
C LYS A 312 -26.65 -10.63 -0.21
N PRO A 313 -25.98 -10.65 0.96
CA PRO A 313 -25.77 -9.44 1.77
C PRO A 313 -25.14 -8.27 1.00
N LEU A 314 -24.12 -8.52 0.18
CA LEU A 314 -23.43 -7.47 -0.60
C LEU A 314 -24.34 -6.79 -1.63
N ILE A 315 -25.26 -7.54 -2.25
CA ILE A 315 -26.32 -6.95 -3.10
C ILE A 315 -27.21 -6.04 -2.26
N GLY A 316 -27.53 -6.43 -1.02
CA GLY A 316 -28.28 -5.61 -0.06
C GLY A 316 -27.56 -4.31 0.30
N TYR A 317 -26.22 -4.35 0.43
CA TYR A 317 -25.41 -3.17 0.75
C TYR A 317 -25.50 -2.06 -0.29
N LEU A 318 -25.81 -2.35 -1.56
CA LEU A 318 -26.05 -1.33 -2.59
C LEU A 318 -27.23 -0.41 -2.29
N LYS A 319 -28.05 -0.72 -1.28
CA LYS A 319 -29.21 0.08 -0.84
C LYS A 319 -28.98 0.78 0.49
N ASP A 320 -27.78 0.68 1.06
CA ASP A 320 -27.47 1.30 2.36
C ASP A 320 -27.49 2.84 2.24
N LYS A 321 -27.81 3.51 3.34
CA LYS A 321 -27.79 4.98 3.41
C LYS A 321 -26.38 5.55 3.27
N ASP A 322 -25.36 4.83 3.76
CA ASP A 322 -23.97 5.29 3.69
C ASP A 322 -23.31 4.86 2.37
N SER A 323 -22.72 5.81 1.65
CA SER A 323 -22.06 5.57 0.36
C SER A 323 -20.88 4.62 0.45
N ALA A 324 -20.14 4.58 1.56
CA ALA A 324 -19.01 3.67 1.73
C ALA A 324 -19.47 2.22 1.87
N ILE A 325 -20.64 1.97 2.46
CA ILE A 325 -21.23 0.62 2.51
C ILE A 325 -21.68 0.20 1.11
N ARG A 326 -22.33 1.11 0.36
CA ARG A 326 -22.69 0.86 -1.05
C ARG A 326 -21.45 0.59 -1.91
N TYR A 327 -20.37 1.33 -1.69
CA TYR A 327 -19.08 1.16 -2.35
C TYR A 327 -18.53 -0.26 -2.11
N TRP A 328 -18.49 -0.71 -0.86
CA TRP A 328 -18.03 -2.07 -0.55
C TRP A 328 -18.99 -3.16 -1.05
N GLY A 329 -20.29 -2.88 -1.13
CA GLY A 329 -21.27 -3.75 -1.81
C GLY A 329 -20.93 -3.95 -3.29
N ALA A 330 -20.74 -2.86 -4.04
CA ALA A 330 -20.35 -2.89 -5.45
C ALA A 330 -18.98 -3.57 -5.63
N MET A 331 -18.01 -3.21 -4.79
CA MET A 331 -16.65 -3.75 -4.80
C MET A 331 -16.64 -5.26 -4.53
N GLY A 332 -17.46 -5.73 -3.60
CA GLY A 332 -17.62 -7.16 -3.30
C GLY A 332 -18.20 -7.95 -4.48
N LEU A 333 -19.08 -7.34 -5.28
CA LEU A 333 -19.59 -7.96 -6.51
C LEU A 333 -18.55 -7.97 -7.63
N LEU A 334 -17.78 -6.87 -7.79
CA LEU A 334 -16.63 -6.80 -8.69
C LEU A 334 -15.62 -7.93 -8.40
N MET A 335 -15.28 -8.12 -7.11
CA MET A 335 -14.34 -9.15 -6.65
C MET A 335 -14.78 -10.59 -6.96
N ARG A 336 -16.09 -10.83 -7.07
CA ARG A 336 -16.67 -12.15 -7.40
C ARG A 336 -16.83 -12.38 -8.91
N GLY A 337 -16.37 -11.42 -9.71
CA GLY A 337 -16.34 -11.50 -11.17
C GLY A 337 -17.71 -11.79 -11.80
N LYS A 338 -17.71 -12.67 -12.81
CA LYS A 338 -18.93 -13.08 -13.53
C LYS A 338 -20.05 -13.58 -12.62
N GLN A 339 -19.73 -14.32 -11.57
CA GLN A 339 -20.76 -14.83 -10.65
C GLN A 339 -21.40 -13.71 -9.82
N GLY A 340 -20.59 -12.77 -9.31
CA GLY A 340 -21.07 -11.60 -8.60
C GLY A 340 -21.98 -10.72 -9.46
N VAL A 341 -21.54 -10.42 -10.68
CA VAL A 341 -22.32 -9.59 -11.62
C VAL A 341 -23.57 -10.31 -12.13
N LYS A 342 -23.54 -11.62 -12.34
CA LYS A 342 -24.74 -12.40 -12.67
C LYS A 342 -25.79 -12.31 -11.55
N ALA A 343 -25.37 -12.36 -10.30
CA ALA A 343 -26.29 -12.29 -9.14
C ALA A 343 -26.78 -10.86 -8.87
N GLY A 344 -25.91 -9.85 -8.98
CA GLY A 344 -26.18 -8.47 -8.56
C GLY A 344 -26.34 -7.44 -9.69
N GLY A 345 -26.28 -7.86 -10.96
CA GLY A 345 -26.20 -6.96 -12.11
C GLY A 345 -27.31 -5.92 -12.18
N GLY A 346 -28.55 -6.29 -11.85
CA GLY A 346 -29.68 -5.35 -11.83
C GLY A 346 -29.54 -4.25 -10.76
N GLU A 347 -28.94 -4.54 -9.62
CA GLU A 347 -28.69 -3.52 -8.59
C GLU A 347 -27.44 -2.69 -8.93
N LEU A 348 -26.43 -3.28 -9.55
CA LEU A 348 -25.27 -2.54 -10.10
C LEU A 348 -25.70 -1.55 -11.19
N GLU A 349 -26.65 -1.91 -12.05
CA GLU A 349 -27.21 -0.99 -13.06
C GLU A 349 -27.87 0.23 -12.43
N LYS A 350 -28.59 0.05 -11.31
CA LYS A 350 -29.16 1.17 -10.54
C LYS A 350 -28.04 2.02 -9.93
N ALA A 351 -27.00 1.38 -9.40
CA ALA A 351 -25.84 2.06 -8.80
C ALA A 351 -25.02 2.90 -9.80
N LEU A 352 -25.19 2.72 -11.12
CA LEU A 352 -24.62 3.66 -12.11
C LEU A 352 -25.19 5.08 -12.00
N LYS A 353 -26.31 5.26 -11.29
CA LYS A 353 -26.95 6.55 -11.00
C LYS A 353 -26.79 6.98 -9.53
N ASP A 354 -25.92 6.32 -8.76
CA ASP A 354 -25.68 6.66 -7.35
C ASP A 354 -25.19 8.10 -7.20
N ASN A 355 -25.50 8.75 -6.09
CA ASN A 355 -25.01 10.10 -5.79
C ASN A 355 -23.49 10.12 -5.59
N SER A 356 -22.90 9.06 -5.00
CA SER A 356 -21.46 8.95 -4.82
C SER A 356 -20.78 8.55 -6.14
N PRO A 357 -19.81 9.34 -6.65
CA PRO A 357 -19.06 8.96 -7.84
C PRO A 357 -18.30 7.65 -7.65
N TYR A 358 -17.84 7.35 -6.43
CA TYR A 358 -17.08 6.14 -6.12
C TYR A 358 -17.95 4.88 -6.26
N VAL A 359 -19.21 4.94 -5.84
CA VAL A 359 -20.17 3.85 -6.05
C VAL A 359 -20.44 3.65 -7.54
N ARG A 360 -20.69 4.75 -8.28
CA ARG A 360 -20.92 4.70 -9.74
C ARG A 360 -19.76 4.04 -10.47
N VAL A 361 -18.52 4.43 -10.15
CA VAL A 361 -17.32 3.92 -10.83
C VAL A 361 -17.10 2.44 -10.57
N VAL A 362 -17.19 1.98 -9.31
CA VAL A 362 -17.00 0.55 -9.00
C VAL A 362 -18.11 -0.31 -9.59
N ALA A 363 -19.35 0.17 -9.58
CA ALA A 363 -20.45 -0.51 -10.26
C ALA A 363 -20.23 -0.59 -11.77
N ALA A 364 -19.73 0.49 -12.39
CA ALA A 364 -19.37 0.50 -13.79
C ALA A 364 -18.20 -0.44 -14.11
N GLU A 365 -17.17 -0.51 -13.27
CA GLU A 365 -16.07 -1.47 -13.46
C GLU A 365 -16.59 -2.92 -13.45
N ALA A 366 -17.44 -3.26 -12.47
CA ALA A 366 -18.03 -4.60 -12.37
C ALA A 366 -18.82 -4.96 -13.64
N LEU A 367 -19.74 -4.09 -14.06
CA LEU A 367 -20.57 -4.28 -15.25
C LEU A 367 -19.76 -4.26 -16.55
N GLY A 368 -18.74 -3.41 -16.64
CA GLY A 368 -17.84 -3.33 -17.80
C GLY A 368 -16.99 -4.59 -17.98
N LYS A 369 -16.48 -5.15 -16.88
CA LYS A 369 -15.68 -6.38 -16.96
C LYS A 369 -16.53 -7.62 -17.21
N TYR A 370 -17.70 -7.73 -16.58
CA TYR A 370 -18.42 -9.01 -16.49
C TYR A 370 -19.90 -8.98 -16.87
N GLY A 371 -20.45 -7.82 -17.23
CA GLY A 371 -21.86 -7.67 -17.60
C GLY A 371 -22.16 -8.09 -19.05
N SER A 372 -23.45 -8.01 -19.40
CA SER A 372 -23.95 -8.12 -20.78
C SER A 372 -23.49 -6.94 -21.64
N GLU A 373 -23.60 -7.06 -22.97
CA GLU A 373 -23.24 -5.95 -23.89
C GLU A 373 -23.96 -4.63 -23.57
N LYS A 374 -25.24 -4.70 -23.18
CA LYS A 374 -26.01 -3.53 -22.74
C LYS A 374 -25.39 -2.90 -21.49
N GLN A 375 -25.06 -3.74 -20.49
CA GLN A 375 -24.44 -3.31 -19.25
C GLN A 375 -23.05 -2.70 -19.48
N ILE A 376 -22.25 -3.29 -20.37
CA ILE A 376 -20.93 -2.77 -20.77
C ILE A 376 -21.08 -1.38 -21.38
N LYS A 377 -22.01 -1.18 -22.33
CA LYS A 377 -22.26 0.15 -22.92
C LYS A 377 -22.65 1.19 -21.88
N MET A 378 -23.50 0.82 -20.92
CA MET A 378 -23.88 1.70 -19.80
C MET A 378 -22.70 2.03 -18.89
N ALA A 379 -21.88 1.03 -18.53
CA ALA A 379 -20.68 1.19 -17.72
C ALA A 379 -19.67 2.13 -18.37
N VAL A 380 -19.34 1.90 -19.64
CA VAL A 380 -18.38 2.73 -20.40
C VAL A 380 -18.85 4.18 -20.47
N LYS A 381 -20.15 4.42 -20.69
CA LYS A 381 -20.72 5.77 -20.65
C LYS A 381 -20.56 6.44 -19.28
N THR A 382 -20.80 5.71 -18.19
CA THR A 382 -20.63 6.22 -16.81
C THR A 382 -19.17 6.55 -16.49
N LEU A 383 -18.24 5.66 -16.88
CA LEU A 383 -16.80 5.88 -16.70
C LEU A 383 -16.32 7.10 -17.49
N GLY A 384 -16.70 7.21 -18.76
CA GLY A 384 -16.35 8.36 -19.60
C GLY A 384 -16.86 9.70 -19.07
N LYS A 385 -18.00 9.73 -18.36
CA LYS A 385 -18.50 10.95 -17.68
C LYS A 385 -17.71 11.31 -16.43
N THR A 386 -17.11 10.34 -15.76
CA THR A 386 -16.39 10.54 -14.49
C THR A 386 -14.88 10.74 -14.70
N ALA A 387 -14.36 10.33 -15.86
CA ALA A 387 -12.93 10.31 -16.16
C ALA A 387 -12.26 11.68 -16.19
N ASP A 388 -12.97 12.75 -16.53
CA ASP A 388 -12.34 14.07 -16.65
C ASP A 388 -12.06 14.70 -15.26
N PRO A 389 -10.79 14.98 -14.91
CA PRO A 389 -10.43 15.56 -13.62
C PRO A 389 -10.85 17.03 -13.47
N LEU A 390 -11.04 17.78 -14.56
CA LEU A 390 -11.50 19.17 -14.51
C LEU A 390 -13.00 19.23 -14.19
N GLU A 391 -13.77 18.24 -14.65
CA GLU A 391 -15.22 18.15 -14.37
C GLU A 391 -15.52 17.49 -13.02
N ASN A 392 -14.74 16.47 -12.62
CA ASN A 392 -15.08 15.61 -11.48
C ASN A 392 -14.08 15.64 -10.32
N GLY A 393 -12.98 16.40 -10.45
CA GLY A 393 -11.87 16.38 -9.51
C GLY A 393 -10.96 15.16 -9.66
N CYS A 394 -9.78 15.21 -9.03
CA CYS A 394 -8.75 14.18 -9.19
C CYS A 394 -9.16 12.78 -8.72
N PHE A 395 -9.80 12.65 -7.55
CA PHE A 395 -10.03 11.33 -6.96
C PHE A 395 -11.09 10.51 -7.73
N PRO A 396 -12.27 11.05 -8.08
CA PRO A 396 -13.21 10.34 -8.94
C PRO A 396 -12.63 10.02 -10.32
N SER A 397 -11.94 10.98 -10.93
CA SER A 397 -11.28 10.81 -12.23
C SER A 397 -10.24 9.69 -12.19
N MET A 398 -9.37 9.66 -11.18
CA MET A 398 -8.33 8.63 -11.05
C MET A 398 -8.92 7.25 -10.83
N LEU A 399 -9.97 7.12 -10.02
CA LEU A 399 -10.67 5.84 -9.85
C LEU A 399 -11.34 5.40 -11.16
N ALA A 400 -11.99 6.32 -11.89
CA ALA A 400 -12.61 6.03 -13.19
C ALA A 400 -11.58 5.61 -14.23
N MET A 401 -10.43 6.27 -14.29
CA MET A 401 -9.33 5.91 -15.19
C MET A 401 -8.74 4.53 -14.86
N ASN A 402 -8.57 4.17 -13.58
CA ASN A 402 -8.19 2.81 -13.20
C ASN A 402 -9.24 1.77 -13.67
N ALA A 403 -10.53 2.07 -13.51
CA ALA A 403 -11.59 1.17 -13.97
C ALA A 403 -11.59 1.02 -15.51
N ILE A 404 -11.41 2.10 -16.26
CA ILE A 404 -11.28 2.10 -17.73
C ILE A 404 -10.13 1.21 -18.18
N ASP A 405 -8.97 1.33 -17.52
CA ASP A 405 -7.78 0.52 -17.79
C ASP A 405 -8.08 -0.99 -17.65
N HIS A 406 -8.89 -1.36 -16.66
CA HIS A 406 -9.27 -2.75 -16.43
C HIS A 406 -10.37 -3.30 -17.37
N LEU A 407 -10.88 -2.50 -18.30
CA LEU A 407 -11.92 -2.90 -19.26
C LEU A 407 -11.33 -3.39 -20.60
N ASP A 408 -10.01 -3.25 -20.82
CA ASP A 408 -9.34 -3.59 -22.07
C ASP A 408 -10.04 -2.95 -23.30
N ASP A 409 -10.13 -3.67 -24.41
CA ASP A 409 -10.78 -3.23 -25.66
C ASP A 409 -12.24 -2.75 -25.50
N LYS A 410 -12.92 -3.14 -24.41
CA LYS A 410 -14.32 -2.70 -24.17
C LYS A 410 -14.41 -1.20 -23.91
N ALA A 411 -13.33 -0.56 -23.48
CA ALA A 411 -13.28 0.88 -23.26
C ALA A 411 -12.79 1.67 -24.48
N LYS A 412 -12.52 1.02 -25.62
CA LYS A 412 -11.95 1.66 -26.83
C LYS A 412 -12.77 2.84 -27.36
N SER A 413 -14.09 2.86 -27.15
CA SER A 413 -14.94 4.00 -27.52
C SER A 413 -14.66 5.27 -26.72
N LEU A 414 -13.91 5.20 -25.62
CA LEU A 414 -13.46 6.34 -24.84
C LEU A 414 -12.10 6.90 -25.31
N LEU A 415 -11.41 6.23 -26.23
CA LEU A 415 -10.03 6.58 -26.62
C LEU A 415 -9.88 8.06 -26.99
N SER A 416 -10.71 8.57 -27.89
CA SER A 416 -10.66 9.98 -28.31
C SER A 416 -10.90 10.96 -27.15
N LYS A 417 -11.80 10.60 -26.22
CA LYS A 417 -12.03 11.42 -25.01
C LYS A 417 -10.79 11.41 -24.12
N ILE A 418 -10.22 10.24 -23.84
CA ILE A 418 -9.04 10.10 -22.99
C ILE A 418 -7.84 10.84 -23.59
N GLN A 419 -7.65 10.75 -24.92
CA GLN A 419 -6.61 11.49 -25.64
C GLN A 419 -6.77 13.00 -25.51
N SER A 420 -8.01 13.51 -25.42
CA SER A 420 -8.27 14.95 -25.24
C SER A 420 -8.03 15.45 -23.80
N MET A 421 -7.93 14.55 -22.82
CA MET A 421 -7.78 14.94 -21.41
C MET A 421 -6.41 15.58 -21.14
N PRO A 422 -6.32 16.57 -20.24
CA PRO A 422 -5.07 17.19 -19.87
C PRO A 422 -4.16 16.21 -19.13
N ARG A 423 -2.86 16.16 -19.49
CA ARG A 423 -1.84 15.38 -18.75
C ARG A 423 -1.48 16.05 -17.42
N THR A 424 -1.65 17.36 -17.36
CA THR A 424 -1.43 18.16 -16.15
C THR A 424 -2.60 19.14 -16.01
N PRO A 425 -3.75 18.70 -15.45
CA PRO A 425 -4.93 19.54 -15.29
C PRO A 425 -4.64 20.75 -14.40
N THR A 426 -4.58 21.95 -14.96
CA THR A 426 -4.48 23.20 -14.21
C THR A 426 -5.86 23.56 -13.66
N GLY A 427 -6.09 23.40 -12.36
CA GLY A 427 -7.42 23.59 -11.74
C GLY A 427 -7.75 22.57 -10.65
N VAL A 428 -6.91 21.56 -10.50
CA VAL A 428 -6.96 20.60 -9.37
C VAL A 428 -5.71 20.74 -8.50
N ASP A 429 -5.74 20.16 -7.30
CA ASP A 429 -4.62 20.20 -6.36
C ASP A 429 -3.31 19.72 -7.01
N LYS A 430 -2.28 20.57 -6.93
CA LYS A 430 -0.95 20.36 -7.53
C LYS A 430 -0.34 19.00 -7.18
N ARG A 431 -0.61 18.48 -5.97
CA ARG A 431 -0.11 17.18 -5.52
C ARG A 431 -0.60 16.03 -6.38
N PHE A 432 -1.77 16.14 -7.01
CA PHE A 432 -2.42 15.05 -7.74
C PHE A 432 -2.45 15.24 -9.26
N GLN A 433 -2.04 16.41 -9.77
CA GLN A 433 -2.11 16.73 -11.21
C GLN A 433 -1.42 15.69 -12.10
N GLY A 434 -0.24 15.20 -11.69
CA GLY A 434 0.53 14.26 -12.50
C GLY A 434 0.02 12.82 -12.53
N TYR A 435 -0.87 12.42 -11.62
CA TYR A 435 -1.32 11.01 -11.54
C TYR A 435 -2.36 10.67 -12.59
N VAL A 436 -3.31 11.57 -12.86
CA VAL A 436 -4.28 11.36 -13.94
C VAL A 436 -3.57 11.34 -15.29
N GLY A 437 -2.58 12.22 -15.51
CA GLY A 437 -1.78 12.22 -16.74
C GLY A 437 -1.06 10.91 -17.01
N ARG A 438 -0.46 10.29 -15.98
CA ARG A 438 0.19 8.97 -16.11
C ARG A 438 -0.79 7.86 -16.50
N LEU A 439 -2.01 7.87 -15.94
CA LEU A 439 -3.06 6.93 -16.35
C LEU A 439 -3.50 7.19 -17.79
N VAL A 440 -3.69 8.45 -18.18
CA VAL A 440 -4.03 8.81 -19.57
C VAL A 440 -2.99 8.25 -20.54
N GLU A 441 -1.69 8.44 -20.25
CA GLU A 441 -0.61 7.90 -21.11
C GLU A 441 -0.64 6.37 -21.20
N THR A 442 -0.75 5.69 -20.05
CA THR A 442 -0.76 4.22 -20.01
C THR A 442 -1.99 3.65 -20.70
N THR A 443 -3.19 4.15 -20.37
CA THR A 443 -4.46 3.68 -20.93
C THR A 443 -4.56 3.96 -22.44
N VAL A 444 -4.07 5.12 -22.92
CA VAL A 444 -4.03 5.39 -24.38
C VAL A 444 -3.15 4.37 -25.10
N ARG A 445 -1.94 4.13 -24.59
CA ARG A 445 -1.00 3.16 -25.17
C ARG A 445 -1.61 1.76 -25.25
N GLU A 446 -2.27 1.32 -24.17
CA GLU A 446 -2.91 0.00 -24.11
C GLU A 446 -4.11 -0.11 -25.07
N LEU A 447 -4.96 0.91 -25.17
CA LEU A 447 -6.12 0.92 -26.07
C LEU A 447 -5.74 1.04 -27.57
N GLU A 448 -4.57 1.60 -27.87
CA GLU A 448 -4.00 1.64 -29.23
C GLU A 448 -3.35 0.29 -29.64
N GLY A 449 -3.23 -0.66 -28.72
CA GLY A 449 -2.66 -1.98 -28.97
C GLY A 449 -1.14 -2.04 -28.87
N ALA A 450 -0.49 -0.99 -28.36
CA ALA A 450 0.92 -1.02 -28.00
C ALA A 450 1.06 -1.72 -26.63
N LYS A 451 1.34 -3.02 -26.64
CA LYS A 451 1.61 -3.80 -25.42
C LYS A 451 3.06 -3.70 -25.00
#